data_AF-A0A9D5Y5W4-F1
#
_entry.id   AF-A0A9D5Y5W4-F1
#
_cell.length_a   1.000
_cell.length_b   1.000
_cell.length_c   1.000
_cell.angle_alpha   90.00
_cell.angle_beta   90.00
_cell.angle_gamma   90.00
#
_symmetry.space_group_name_H-M   'P 1'
#
loop_
_entity.id
_entity.type
_entity.pdbx_description
1 polymer ?
#
loop_
_entity_poly.entity_id
_entity_poly.type
_entity_poly.pdbx_seq_one_letter_code
_entity_poly.pdbx_strand_id
1 'polypeptide(L)'
;ALPAISRRLAELPAGARAELLLEIDGPADHIAFESAAEIKVVWVHRGSAVAGALPLLDALRRMRMPAGFFHAGIGCESAQAKALRAYLVAECRAHPECIRASGYWRKGSPATHDSLDA
;
A
#
# COMPACT_ATOMS: atom_id res chain seq x y z
N ALA A 1 -0.39 1.48 10.62
CA ALA A 1 -0.37 1.93 9.22
C ALA A 1 -1.46 2.97 8.93
N LEU A 2 -2.75 2.66 9.19
CA LEU A 2 -3.88 3.54 8.83
C LEU A 2 -3.80 4.99 9.36
N PRO A 3 -3.44 5.27 10.63
CA PRO A 3 -3.38 6.67 11.10
C PRO A 3 -2.37 7.54 10.34
N ALA A 4 -1.23 6.96 9.97
CA ALA A 4 -0.20 7.67 9.20
C ALA A 4 -0.66 7.96 7.76
N ILE A 5 -1.47 7.05 7.18
CA ILE A 5 -2.09 7.23 5.87
C ILE A 5 -3.14 8.34 5.93
N SER A 6 -4.04 8.31 6.90
CA SER A 6 -5.08 9.35 7.08
C SER A 6 -4.46 10.74 7.20
N ARG A 7 -3.40 10.90 8.01
CA ARG A 7 -2.70 12.19 8.13
C ARG A 7 -2.13 12.67 6.80
N ARG A 8 -1.45 11.80 6.06
CA ARG A 8 -0.88 12.17 4.76
C ARG A 8 -1.94 12.56 3.74
N LEU A 9 -3.10 11.89 3.75
CA LEU A 9 -4.21 12.24 2.86
C LEU A 9 -4.82 13.60 3.21
N ALA A 10 -4.95 13.92 4.51
CA ALA A 10 -5.49 15.21 4.95
C ALA A 10 -4.59 16.40 4.53
N GLU A 11 -3.29 16.17 4.38
CA GLU A 11 -2.30 17.17 3.95
C GLU A 11 -2.25 17.37 2.41
N LEU A 12 -2.92 16.52 1.62
CA LEU A 12 -2.89 16.64 0.16
C LEU A 12 -3.72 17.84 -0.32
N PRO A 13 -3.22 18.61 -1.30
CA PRO A 13 -3.96 19.75 -1.87
C PRO A 13 -5.15 19.29 -2.71
N ALA A 14 -6.11 20.19 -2.90
CA ALA A 14 -7.21 19.98 -3.83
C ALA A 14 -6.70 19.68 -5.26
N GLY A 15 -7.35 18.72 -5.94
CA GLY A 15 -6.97 18.27 -7.28
C GLY A 15 -5.81 17.26 -7.31
N ALA A 16 -5.17 16.95 -6.18
CA ALA A 16 -4.31 15.79 -6.08
C ALA A 16 -5.13 14.50 -6.23
N ARG A 17 -4.53 13.44 -6.77
CA ARG A 17 -5.13 12.12 -6.88
C ARG A 17 -4.39 11.12 -6.01
N ALA A 18 -5.13 10.35 -5.22
CA ALA A 18 -4.58 9.30 -4.36
C ALA A 18 -5.34 7.99 -4.57
N GLU A 19 -4.64 6.95 -5.00
CA GLU A 19 -5.14 5.58 -5.01
C GLU A 19 -4.56 4.80 -3.83
N LEU A 20 -5.44 4.23 -3.01
CA LEU A 20 -5.07 3.48 -1.82
C LEU A 20 -5.45 2.02 -1.97
N LEU A 21 -4.54 1.15 -1.55
CA LEU A 21 -4.76 -0.28 -1.45
C LEU A 21 -4.53 -0.71 -0.01
N LEU A 22 -5.61 -1.05 0.69
CA LEU A 22 -5.60 -1.23 2.15
C LEU A 22 -6.08 -2.63 2.52
N GLU A 23 -5.21 -3.39 3.19
CA GLU A 23 -5.56 -4.70 3.77
C GLU A 23 -6.11 -4.50 5.18
N ILE A 24 -7.30 -5.05 5.43
CA ILE A 24 -8.00 -5.03 6.71
C ILE A 24 -8.64 -6.39 6.99
N ASP A 25 -9.08 -6.63 8.22
CA ASP A 25 -9.61 -7.94 8.59
C ASP A 25 -11.01 -8.18 8.01
N GLY A 26 -11.90 -7.18 8.03
CA GLY A 26 -13.19 -7.28 7.35
C GLY A 26 -13.90 -5.95 7.09
N PRO A 27 -15.15 -5.98 6.59
CA PRO A 27 -15.93 -4.77 6.28
C PRO A 27 -16.15 -3.84 7.48
N ALA A 28 -16.17 -4.38 8.70
CA ALA A 28 -16.33 -3.60 9.92
C ALA A 28 -15.15 -2.65 10.21
N ASP A 29 -13.99 -2.92 9.60
CA ASP A 29 -12.77 -2.11 9.76
C ASP A 29 -12.63 -1.04 8.66
N HIS A 30 -13.67 -0.82 7.85
CA HIS A 30 -13.71 0.27 6.87
C HIS A 30 -13.68 1.61 7.60
N ILE A 31 -12.81 2.51 7.17
CA ILE A 31 -12.73 3.87 7.69
C ILE A 31 -12.96 4.88 6.57
N ALA A 32 -13.57 6.00 6.93
CA ALA A 32 -13.63 7.17 6.05
C ALA A 32 -12.31 7.93 6.10
N PHE A 33 -11.91 8.50 4.97
CA PHE A 33 -10.78 9.41 4.88
C PHE A 33 -11.29 10.82 4.57
N GLU A 34 -10.82 11.79 5.33
CA GLU A 34 -11.03 13.21 5.04
C GLU A 34 -9.84 13.74 4.24
N SER A 35 -10.12 14.36 3.09
CA SER A 35 -9.10 14.99 2.25
C SER A 35 -9.75 15.93 1.24
N ALA A 36 -9.00 16.95 0.82
CA ALA A 36 -9.35 17.77 -0.34
C ALA A 36 -8.99 17.08 -1.68
N ALA A 37 -8.21 16.00 -1.65
CA ALA A 37 -7.79 15.24 -2.80
C ALA A 37 -8.88 14.28 -3.32
N GLU A 38 -8.77 13.89 -4.59
CA GLU A 38 -9.55 12.80 -5.18
C GLU A 38 -9.01 11.46 -4.66
N ILE A 39 -9.72 10.86 -3.71
CA ILE A 39 -9.35 9.58 -3.10
C ILE A 39 -10.12 8.43 -3.72
N LYS A 40 -9.40 7.38 -4.12
CA LYS A 40 -9.98 6.08 -4.45
C LYS A 40 -9.37 5.01 -3.56
N VAL A 41 -10.21 4.27 -2.84
CA VAL A 41 -9.77 3.20 -1.94
C VAL A 41 -10.19 1.85 -2.50
N VAL A 42 -9.24 0.94 -2.59
CA VAL A 42 -9.48 -0.49 -2.83
C VAL A 42 -9.23 -1.23 -1.51
N TRP A 43 -10.31 -1.75 -0.94
CA TRP A 43 -10.27 -2.54 0.28
C TRP A 43 -9.97 -3.99 -0.05
N VAL A 44 -8.95 -4.53 0.60
CA VAL A 44 -8.54 -5.92 0.51
C VAL A 44 -8.84 -6.58 1.84
N HIS A 45 -9.77 -7.54 1.85
CA HIS A 45 -10.13 -8.24 3.08
C HIS A 45 -9.21 -9.44 3.27
N ARG A 46 -8.60 -9.55 4.45
CA ARG A 46 -7.68 -10.65 4.79
C ARG A 46 -8.39 -12.00 4.71
N GLY A 47 -9.69 -12.05 5.06
CA GLY A 47 -10.52 -13.25 4.96
C GLY A 47 -9.86 -14.50 5.55
N SER A 48 -10.14 -15.67 4.99
CA SER A 48 -9.43 -16.92 5.27
C SER A 48 -8.21 -17.11 4.35
N ALA A 49 -7.39 -16.08 4.18
CA ALA A 49 -6.23 -16.15 3.28
C ALA A 49 -5.28 -17.30 3.66
N VAL A 50 -4.93 -18.12 2.67
CA VAL A 50 -4.00 -19.24 2.81
C VAL A 50 -2.62 -18.72 3.24
N ALA A 51 -1.89 -19.50 4.04
CA ALA A 51 -0.53 -19.17 4.42
C ALA A 51 0.33 -18.89 3.16
N GLY A 52 1.01 -17.74 3.14
CA GLY A 52 1.82 -17.30 1.99
C GLY A 52 1.09 -16.45 0.95
N ALA A 53 -0.23 -16.23 1.08
CA ALA A 53 -0.95 -15.31 0.21
C ALA A 53 -0.42 -13.86 0.33
N LEU A 54 -0.39 -13.15 -0.80
CA LEU A 54 0.00 -11.74 -0.91
C LEU A 54 -1.17 -10.91 -1.45
N PRO A 55 -2.27 -10.77 -0.70
CA PRO A 55 -3.52 -10.22 -1.22
C PRO A 55 -3.40 -8.77 -1.72
N LEU A 56 -2.53 -7.94 -1.12
CA LEU A 56 -2.21 -6.62 -1.67
C LEU A 56 -1.55 -6.70 -3.05
N LEU A 57 -0.65 -7.66 -3.30
CA LEU A 57 -0.04 -7.80 -4.62
C LEU A 57 -1.05 -8.22 -5.68
N ASP A 58 -1.93 -9.15 -5.34
CA ASP A 58 -2.97 -9.63 -6.26
C ASP A 58 -3.99 -8.55 -6.61
N ALA A 59 -4.30 -7.67 -5.65
CA ALA A 59 -5.16 -6.53 -5.91
C ALA A 59 -4.43 -5.44 -6.71
N LEU A 60 -3.14 -5.18 -6.45
CA LEU A 60 -2.33 -4.24 -7.24
C LEU A 60 -2.27 -4.64 -8.72
N ARG A 61 -2.10 -5.94 -9.01
CA ARG A 61 -2.09 -6.48 -10.38
C ARG A 61 -3.37 -6.22 -11.17
N ARG A 62 -4.49 -5.98 -10.49
CA ARG A 62 -5.80 -5.70 -11.10
C ARG A 62 -6.09 -4.21 -11.21
N MET A 63 -5.26 -3.38 -10.57
CA MET A 63 -5.43 -1.94 -10.61
C MET A 63 -4.86 -1.39 -11.91
N ARG A 64 -5.56 -0.41 -12.50
CA ARG A 64 -5.01 0.36 -13.62
C ARG A 64 -4.12 1.45 -13.03
N MET A 65 -2.81 1.26 -13.15
CA MET A 65 -1.85 2.25 -12.69
C MET A 65 -1.90 3.52 -13.55
N PRO A 66 -1.72 4.70 -12.96
CA PRO A 66 -1.57 5.93 -13.72
C PRO A 66 -0.35 5.82 -14.64
N ALA A 67 -0.50 6.29 -15.87
CA ALA A 67 0.63 6.41 -16.79
C ALA A 67 1.53 7.57 -16.33
N GLY A 68 2.84 7.38 -16.46
CA GLY A 68 3.83 8.41 -16.13
C GLY A 68 4.26 8.38 -14.67
N PHE A 69 4.53 9.57 -14.13
CA PHE A 69 5.22 9.72 -12.85
C PHE A 69 4.25 9.67 -11.66
N PHE A 70 4.54 8.82 -10.68
CA PHE A 70 3.79 8.75 -9.43
C PHE A 70 4.71 8.40 -8.26
N HIS A 71 4.27 8.79 -7.06
CA HIS A 71 4.91 8.39 -5.80
C HIS A 71 4.12 7.25 -5.15
N ALA A 72 4.83 6.25 -4.63
CA ALA A 72 4.23 5.10 -3.96
C ALA A 72 4.76 4.94 -2.54
N GLY A 73 3.85 4.76 -1.58
CA GLY A 73 4.17 4.41 -0.20
C GLY A 73 3.68 3.00 0.12
N ILE A 74 4.56 2.13 0.61
CA ILE A 74 4.22 0.75 1.00
C ILE A 74 4.52 0.59 2.48
N GLY A 75 3.52 0.14 3.25
CA GLY A 75 3.66 -0.12 4.68
C GLY A 75 2.85 -1.35 5.08
N CYS A 76 3.46 -2.53 5.03
CA CYS A 76 2.80 -3.80 5.30
C CYS A 76 3.82 -4.84 5.83
N GLU A 77 3.46 -6.12 5.77
CA GLU A 77 4.35 -7.23 6.11
C GLU A 77 5.59 -7.24 5.19
N SER A 78 6.78 -7.58 5.71
CA SER A 78 8.04 -7.45 4.97
C SER A 78 8.10 -8.19 3.62
N ALA A 79 7.62 -9.43 3.53
CA ALA A 79 7.64 -10.18 2.28
C ALA A 79 6.66 -9.59 1.26
N GLN A 80 5.49 -9.16 1.72
CA GLN A 80 4.50 -8.47 0.89
C GLN A 80 5.02 -7.11 0.40
N ALA A 81 5.71 -6.35 1.25
CA ALA A 81 6.31 -5.06 0.90
C ALA A 81 7.38 -5.22 -0.19
N LYS A 82 8.25 -6.24 -0.08
CA LYS A 82 9.24 -6.58 -1.10
C LYS A 82 8.58 -6.91 -2.44
N ALA A 83 7.55 -7.74 -2.42
CA ALA A 83 6.87 -8.17 -3.63
C ALA A 83 6.12 -7.02 -4.33
N LEU A 84 5.48 -6.14 -3.56
CA LEU A 84 4.83 -4.93 -4.07
C LEU A 84 5.84 -3.99 -4.74
N ARG A 85 6.97 -3.71 -4.08
CA ARG A 85 8.01 -2.84 -4.66
C ARG A 85 8.57 -3.42 -5.96
N ALA A 86 8.88 -4.71 -5.99
CA ALA A 86 9.39 -5.38 -7.18
C ALA A 86 8.41 -5.25 -8.36
N TYR A 87 7.11 -5.45 -8.11
CA TYR A 87 6.08 -5.32 -9.14
C TYR A 87 5.94 -3.88 -9.66
N LEU A 88 5.94 -2.88 -8.78
CA LEU A 88 5.86 -1.47 -9.19
C LEU A 88 7.02 -1.05 -10.10
N VAL A 89 8.23 -1.53 -9.82
CA VAL A 89 9.42 -1.22 -10.65
C VAL A 89 9.38 -1.98 -11.97
N ALA A 90 9.19 -3.30 -11.92
CA ALA A 90 9.32 -4.15 -13.10
C ALA A 90 8.16 -3.98 -14.09
N GLU A 91 6.92 -3.96 -13.58
CA GLU A 91 5.71 -4.00 -14.40
C GLU A 91 5.09 -2.62 -14.55
N CYS A 92 5.03 -1.83 -13.48
CA CYS A 92 4.42 -0.49 -13.53
C CYS A 92 5.41 0.61 -13.94
N ARG A 93 6.69 0.28 -14.16
CA ARG A 93 7.76 1.21 -14.57
C ARG A 93 7.88 2.43 -13.65
N ALA A 94 7.57 2.25 -12.37
CA ALA A 94 7.76 3.28 -11.36
C ALA A 94 9.25 3.58 -11.17
N HIS A 95 9.60 4.86 -10.99
CA HIS A 95 10.97 5.22 -10.66
C HIS A 95 11.29 4.77 -9.22
N PRO A 96 12.39 4.02 -8.98
CA PRO A 96 12.67 3.45 -7.65
C PRO A 96 12.74 4.49 -6.53
N GLU A 97 13.30 5.67 -6.80
CA GLU A 97 13.40 6.78 -5.83
C GLU A 97 12.03 7.37 -5.43
N CYS A 98 10.99 7.11 -6.23
CA CYS A 98 9.63 7.55 -5.96
C CYS A 98 8.85 6.53 -5.12
N ILE A 99 9.45 5.39 -4.80
CA ILE A 99 8.85 4.34 -3.97
C ILE A 99 9.49 4.35 -2.59
N ARG A 100 8.69 4.57 -1.55
CA ARG A 100 9.10 4.36 -0.16
C ARG A 100 8.42 3.10 0.38
N ALA A 101 9.20 2.08 0.70
CA ALA A 101 8.70 0.81 1.21
C ALA A 101 9.24 0.50 2.61
N SER A 102 8.33 0.23 3.55
CA SER A 102 8.66 -0.12 4.92
C SER A 102 7.97 -1.43 5.30
N GLY A 103 8.74 -2.43 5.72
CA GLY A 103 8.22 -3.66 6.29
C GLY A 103 7.95 -3.47 7.78
N TYR A 104 6.70 -3.30 8.18
CA TYR A 104 6.34 -3.01 9.57
C TYR A 104 6.43 -4.22 10.50
N TRP A 105 6.25 -5.43 9.96
CA TRP A 105 6.39 -6.67 10.71
C TRP A 105 6.77 -7.81 9.77
N ARG A 106 7.30 -8.90 10.34
CA ARG A 106 7.62 -10.14 9.64
C ARG A 106 6.80 -11.29 10.22
N LYS A 107 6.11 -12.05 9.40
CA LYS A 107 5.31 -13.20 9.88
C LYS A 107 6.24 -14.24 10.50
N GLY A 108 6.01 -14.61 11.77
CA GLY A 108 6.82 -15.58 12.51
C GLY A 108 8.03 -15.01 13.27
N SER A 109 8.19 -13.69 13.35
CA SER A 109 9.28 -13.04 14.10
C SER A 109 8.71 -11.97 15.03
N PRO A 110 9.14 -11.87 16.30
CA PRO A 110 8.74 -10.76 17.17
C PRO A 110 9.20 -9.42 16.56
N ALA A 111 8.31 -8.43 16.62
CA ALA A 111 8.30 -7.22 15.79
C ALA A 111 9.68 -6.57 15.59
N THR A 112 10.14 -6.54 14.35
CA THR A 112 11.32 -5.77 13.91
C THR A 112 10.89 -4.85 12.77
N HIS A 113 11.19 -3.56 12.87
CA HIS A 113 10.98 -2.59 11.81
C HIS A 113 12.19 -2.60 10.87
N ASP A 114 12.00 -3.12 9.64
CA ASP A 114 13.04 -3.11 8.60
C ASP A 114 12.62 -2.11 7.50
N SER A 115 13.41 -1.04 7.31
CA SER A 115 13.34 -0.21 6.11
C SER A 115 13.94 -0.96 4.94
N LEU A 116 13.21 -1.10 3.83
CA LEU A 116 13.65 -1.82 2.65
C LEU A 116 14.22 -0.82 1.63
N ASP A 117 15.38 -0.26 1.96
CA ASP A 117 16.16 0.58 1.06
C ASP A 117 17.17 -0.31 0.31
N ALA A 118 16.89 -0.58 -0.97
CA ALA A 118 17.85 -1.13 -1.95
C ALA A 118 17.40 -0.78 -3.37
#